data_AF-A0AAN9PPG5-F1
#
_entry.id   AF-A0AAN9PPG5-F1
#
_cell.length_a   1.000
_cell.length_b   1.000
_cell.length_c   1.000
_cell.angle_alpha   90.00
_cell.angle_beta   90.00
_cell.angle_gamma   90.00
#
_symmetry.space_group_name_H-M   'P 1'
#
loop_
_entity.id
_entity.type
_entity.pdbx_description
1 polymer ?
#
loop_
_entity_poly.entity_id
_entity_poly.type
_entity_poly.pdbx_seq_one_letter_code
_entity_poly.pdbx_strand_id
1 'polypeptide(L)'
;MGVQQKLIAFLFQATIVFILFSLVSSSQDHKEITSIPSGNKDNYIKMNHRLQFEITLHGFLLWASMGFLMPAGILAIRLSNREENPKRLRIVFYAHAILQMIAVLLATAGAIMSIKNFNNLFNNSHQRLGVALYGIIWLQVLVGIFRPQRGSKRRSIWFFAHWILGIAITFLGVLNVYIGLGAYQEKTSKGIKIWNILFTIQISLVVFFYLLQEKWVYIQNQGVSLGNEIMTPTCQGSHPDEKEKKALKGDTC
;
A
#
# COMPACT_ATOMS: atom_id res chain seq x y z
N MET A 1 -23.16 -13.10 9.22
CA MET A 1 -21.77 -12.65 8.99
C MET A 1 -21.18 -13.46 7.84
N GLY A 2 -20.68 -12.79 6.79
CA GLY A 2 -20.09 -13.48 5.64
C GLY A 2 -18.73 -14.10 5.97
N VAL A 3 -18.34 -15.14 5.21
CA VAL A 3 -17.05 -15.87 5.35
C VAL A 3 -15.84 -14.92 5.41
N GLN A 4 -15.89 -13.80 4.68
CA GLN A 4 -14.84 -12.77 4.68
C GLN A 4 -14.63 -12.09 6.03
N GLN A 5 -15.70 -11.77 6.76
CA GLN A 5 -15.60 -11.16 8.09
C GLN A 5 -15.00 -12.15 9.10
N LYS A 6 -15.35 -13.43 8.99
CA LYS A 6 -14.80 -14.48 9.87
C LYS A 6 -13.29 -14.67 9.64
N LEU A 7 -12.84 -14.65 8.39
CA LEU A 7 -11.41 -14.77 8.06
C LEU A 7 -10.60 -13.56 8.57
N ILE A 8 -11.09 -12.33 8.32
CA ILE A 8 -10.40 -11.12 8.78
C ILE A 8 -10.36 -11.08 10.32
N ALA A 9 -11.45 -11.43 11.00
CA ALA A 9 -11.48 -11.51 12.45
C ALA A 9 -10.52 -12.58 13.00
N PHE A 10 -10.43 -13.74 12.35
CA PHE A 10 -9.47 -14.79 12.72
C PHE A 10 -8.02 -14.31 12.55
N LEU A 11 -7.69 -13.70 11.41
CA LEU A 11 -6.35 -13.15 11.17
C LEU A 11 -5.99 -12.06 12.18
N PHE A 12 -6.95 -11.21 12.56
CA PHE A 12 -6.77 -10.21 13.62
C PHE A 12 -6.56 -10.82 15.00
N GLN A 13 -7.31 -11.87 15.35
CA GLN A 13 -7.07 -12.59 16.61
C GLN A 13 -5.69 -13.25 16.61
N ALA A 14 -5.29 -13.86 15.50
CA ALA A 14 -3.95 -14.44 15.35
C ALA A 14 -2.84 -13.38 15.46
N THR A 15 -3.02 -12.18 14.92
CA THR A 15 -2.04 -11.09 15.08
C THR A 15 -1.97 -10.58 16.51
N ILE A 16 -3.10 -10.46 17.22
CA ILE A 16 -3.11 -10.12 18.65
C ILE A 16 -2.37 -11.19 19.46
N VAL A 17 -2.65 -12.47 19.22
CA VAL A 17 -1.96 -13.58 19.91
C VAL A 17 -0.46 -13.53 19.64
N PHE A 18 -0.04 -13.27 18.40
CA PHE A 18 1.38 -13.11 18.04
C PHE A 18 2.04 -11.94 18.78
N ILE A 19 1.35 -10.80 18.92
CA ILE A 19 1.83 -9.63 19.66
C ILE A 19 1.96 -9.94 21.14
N LEU A 20 0.91 -10.51 21.74
CA LEU A 20 0.90 -10.86 23.16
C LEU A 20 1.99 -11.89 23.47
N PHE A 21 2.16 -12.90 22.64
CA PHE A 21 3.23 -13.88 22.77
C PHE A 21 4.61 -13.19 22.71
N SER A 22 4.83 -12.33 21.72
CA SER A 22 6.10 -11.60 21.57
C SER A 22 6.41 -10.66 22.74
N LEU A 23 5.38 -10.01 23.31
CA LEU A 23 5.50 -9.15 24.49
C LEU A 23 5.74 -9.97 25.78
N VAL A 24 5.06 -11.11 25.94
CA VAL A 24 5.25 -12.01 27.09
C VAL A 24 6.65 -12.61 27.08
N SER A 25 7.15 -13.08 25.93
CA SER A 25 8.55 -13.51 25.80
C SER A 25 9.54 -12.38 26.12
N SER A 26 9.19 -11.12 25.86
CA SER A 26 10.02 -9.97 26.23
C SER A 26 10.13 -9.75 27.75
N SER A 27 9.15 -10.18 28.54
CA SER A 27 9.20 -10.02 30.01
C SER A 27 10.16 -11.03 30.66
N GLN A 28 10.51 -12.12 29.98
CA GLN A 28 11.40 -13.16 30.52
C GLN A 28 12.89 -12.87 30.29
N ASP A 29 13.24 -12.09 29.26
CA ASP A 29 14.64 -11.79 28.89
C ASP A 29 15.32 -10.76 29.82
N HIS A 30 14.59 -10.07 30.70
CA HIS A 30 15.11 -8.93 31.49
C HIS A 30 15.78 -9.28 32.84
N LYS A 31 16.07 -10.57 33.13
CA LYS A 31 16.57 -10.98 34.46
C LYS A 31 18.06 -11.27 34.61
N GLU A 32 18.91 -11.15 33.59
CA GLU A 32 20.36 -11.30 33.79
C GLU A 32 21.18 -10.32 32.94
N ILE A 33 21.56 -9.18 33.54
CA ILE A 33 22.84 -8.54 33.22
C ILE A 33 23.46 -8.07 34.54
N THR A 34 24.30 -8.93 35.11
CA THR A 34 25.21 -8.60 36.21
C THR A 34 26.25 -7.60 35.71
N SER A 35 26.33 -6.45 36.37
CA SER A 35 27.30 -5.38 36.10
C SER A 35 28.72 -5.78 36.47
N ILE A 36 29.67 -5.65 35.53
CA ILE A 36 31.11 -5.61 35.82
C ILE A 36 31.64 -4.23 35.38
N PRO A 37 32.31 -3.46 36.24
CA PRO A 37 32.89 -2.18 35.86
C PRO A 37 34.35 -2.36 35.42
N SER A 38 34.73 -1.86 34.25
CA SER A 38 36.14 -1.58 33.95
C SER A 38 36.32 -0.52 32.87
N GLY A 39 36.81 0.65 33.29
CA GLY A 39 38.11 1.14 32.83
C GLY A 39 38.30 1.58 31.37
N ASN A 40 38.22 2.90 31.19
CA ASN A 40 39.07 3.76 30.35
C ASN A 40 38.58 4.20 28.95
N LYS A 41 38.92 5.46 28.69
CA LYS A 41 38.45 6.38 27.65
C LYS A 41 38.90 5.96 26.26
N ASP A 42 37.92 5.86 25.35
CA ASP A 42 37.91 6.34 23.96
C ASP A 42 36.50 6.06 23.39
N ASN A 43 35.58 7.02 23.54
CA ASN A 43 34.16 6.84 23.20
C ASN A 43 33.87 6.96 21.70
N TYR A 44 34.64 6.25 20.86
CA TYR A 44 34.12 5.84 19.56
C TYR A 44 33.39 4.53 19.82
N ILE A 45 32.09 4.61 20.17
CA ILE A 45 31.24 3.43 20.37
C ILE A 45 31.26 2.64 19.07
N LYS A 46 32.13 1.64 18.97
CA LYS A 46 32.14 0.66 17.89
C LYS A 46 30.79 -0.03 17.94
N MET A 47 29.90 0.39 17.05
CA MET A 47 28.53 -0.08 17.01
C MET A 47 28.53 -1.61 16.92
N ASN A 48 27.96 -2.26 17.94
CA ASN A 48 27.90 -3.72 18.05
C ASN A 48 27.31 -4.31 16.75
N HIS A 49 27.97 -5.32 16.18
CA HIS A 49 27.54 -5.95 14.93
C HIS A 49 26.09 -6.47 15.00
N ARG A 50 25.64 -6.91 16.19
CA ARG A 50 24.25 -7.28 16.43
C ARG A 50 23.29 -6.09 16.30
N LEU A 51 23.62 -4.95 16.89
CA LEU A 51 22.81 -3.73 16.80
C LEU A 51 22.74 -3.23 15.35
N GLN A 52 23.85 -3.30 14.59
CA GLN A 52 23.84 -2.97 13.16
C GLN A 52 22.89 -3.85 12.37
N PHE A 53 22.93 -5.16 12.63
CA PHE A 53 22.05 -6.12 11.98
C PHE A 53 20.58 -5.82 12.30
N GLU A 54 20.25 -5.57 13.56
CA GLU A 54 18.87 -5.27 13.97
C GLU A 54 18.38 -3.94 13.38
N ILE A 55 19.21 -2.89 13.35
CA ILE A 55 18.89 -1.62 12.67
C ILE A 55 18.60 -1.87 11.18
N THR A 56 19.44 -2.68 10.53
CA THR A 56 19.30 -3.00 9.10
C THR A 56 18.01 -3.78 8.85
N LEU A 57 17.75 -4.81 9.65
CA LEU A 57 16.54 -5.63 9.58
C LEU A 57 15.29 -4.79 9.83
N HIS A 58 15.33 -3.82 10.76
CA HIS A 58 14.20 -2.92 11.05
C HIS A 58 13.85 -2.12 9.80
N GLY A 59 14.88 -1.53 9.16
CA GLY A 59 14.75 -0.80 7.92
C GLY A 59 14.13 -1.66 6.81
N PHE A 60 14.61 -2.89 6.61
CA PHE A 60 14.07 -3.79 5.59
C PHE A 60 12.62 -4.20 5.86
N LEU A 61 12.28 -4.57 7.10
CA LEU A 61 10.91 -4.95 7.47
C LEU A 61 9.92 -3.80 7.22
N LEU A 62 10.29 -2.58 7.61
CA LEU A 62 9.44 -1.40 7.49
C LEU A 62 9.37 -0.87 6.06
N TRP A 63 10.46 -0.98 5.29
CA TRP A 63 10.43 -0.74 3.84
C TRP A 63 9.49 -1.76 3.13
N ALA A 64 9.63 -3.06 3.41
CA ALA A 64 8.81 -4.08 2.79
C ALA A 64 7.32 -3.90 3.15
N SER A 65 7.03 -3.57 4.41
CA SER A 65 5.68 -3.26 4.89
C SER A 65 5.12 -1.99 4.26
N MET A 66 5.66 -0.83 4.67
CA MET A 66 5.07 0.48 4.42
C MET A 66 5.44 1.04 3.06
N GLY A 67 6.67 0.78 2.61
CA GLY A 67 7.20 1.27 1.36
C GLY A 67 6.73 0.47 0.14
N PHE A 68 6.37 -0.81 0.32
CA PHE A 68 5.99 -1.69 -0.77
C PHE A 68 4.60 -2.33 -0.62
N LEU A 69 4.39 -3.18 0.39
CA LEU A 69 3.17 -4.00 0.48
C LEU A 69 1.90 -3.16 0.68
N MET A 70 1.94 -2.11 1.51
CA MET A 70 0.80 -1.22 1.69
C MET A 70 0.38 -0.50 0.39
N PRO A 71 1.29 0.19 -0.32
CA PRO A 71 0.96 0.77 -1.62
C PRO A 71 0.52 -0.27 -2.66
N ALA A 72 1.15 -1.45 -2.71
CA ALA A 72 0.74 -2.54 -3.59
C ALA A 72 -0.68 -3.02 -3.28
N GLY A 73 -1.05 -3.15 -2.00
CA GLY A 73 -2.40 -3.49 -1.57
C GLY A 73 -3.42 -2.44 -1.99
N ILE A 74 -3.07 -1.14 -1.97
CA ILE A 74 -3.93 -0.06 -2.45
C ILE A 74 -4.11 -0.13 -3.97
N LEU A 75 -3.03 -0.35 -4.73
CA LEU A 75 -3.11 -0.54 -6.18
C LEU A 75 -3.97 -1.76 -6.54
N ALA A 76 -3.86 -2.86 -5.78
CA ALA A 76 -4.65 -4.07 -5.99
C ALA A 76 -6.15 -3.83 -5.80
N ILE A 77 -6.58 -3.21 -4.69
CA ILE A 77 -8.01 -2.93 -4.48
C ILE A 77 -8.54 -1.89 -5.46
N ARG A 78 -7.71 -0.96 -5.94
CA ARG A 78 -8.13 0.06 -6.90
C ARG A 78 -8.53 -0.53 -8.26
N LEU A 79 -7.98 -1.69 -8.64
CA LEU A 79 -8.43 -2.44 -9.81
C LEU A 79 -9.92 -2.83 -9.72
N SER A 80 -10.49 -2.92 -8.50
CA SER A 80 -11.90 -3.21 -8.28
C SER A 80 -12.85 -2.15 -8.85
N ASN A 81 -12.40 -0.90 -9.01
CA ASN A 81 -13.23 0.20 -9.53
C ASN A 81 -13.70 -0.01 -10.98
N ARG A 82 -13.17 -1.03 -11.66
CA ARG A 82 -13.37 -1.28 -13.10
C ARG A 82 -13.86 -2.68 -13.38
N GLU A 83 -14.12 -3.44 -12.33
CA GLU A 83 -14.40 -4.85 -12.44
C GLU A 83 -15.86 -5.09 -12.10
N GLU A 84 -16.62 -5.44 -13.12
CA GLU A 84 -18.03 -5.79 -12.99
C GLU A 84 -18.19 -7.25 -12.57
N ASN A 85 -17.18 -8.10 -12.83
CA ASN A 85 -17.24 -9.51 -12.49
C ASN A 85 -17.15 -9.71 -10.96
N PRO A 86 -18.19 -10.25 -10.31
CA PRO A 86 -18.23 -10.41 -8.86
C PRO A 86 -17.16 -11.38 -8.32
N LYS A 87 -16.69 -12.34 -9.14
CA LYS A 87 -15.60 -13.25 -8.76
C LYS A 87 -14.27 -12.50 -8.70
N ARG A 88 -13.96 -11.71 -9.73
CA ARG A 88 -12.71 -10.92 -9.77
C ARG A 88 -12.70 -9.82 -8.71
N LEU A 89 -13.84 -9.17 -8.46
CA LEU A 89 -14.01 -8.22 -7.35
C LEU A 89 -13.67 -8.85 -5.99
N ARG A 90 -14.04 -10.12 -5.80
CA ARG A 90 -13.71 -10.87 -4.58
C ARG A 90 -12.21 -11.20 -4.51
N ILE A 91 -11.59 -11.56 -5.64
CA ILE A 91 -10.14 -11.84 -5.72
C ILE A 91 -9.33 -10.60 -5.36
N VAL A 92 -9.60 -9.45 -5.98
CA VAL A 92 -8.86 -8.20 -5.68
C VAL A 92 -9.08 -7.73 -4.23
N PHE A 93 -10.26 -7.97 -3.66
CA PHE A 93 -10.52 -7.72 -2.24
C PHE A 93 -9.67 -8.61 -1.32
N TYR A 94 -9.58 -9.91 -1.61
CA TYR A 94 -8.73 -10.81 -0.81
C TYR A 94 -7.25 -10.51 -1.01
N ALA A 95 -6.81 -10.21 -2.23
CA ALA A 95 -5.44 -9.80 -2.51
C ALA A 95 -5.07 -8.57 -1.67
N HIS A 96 -5.92 -7.54 -1.67
CA HIS A 96 -5.75 -6.38 -0.80
C HIS A 96 -5.67 -6.77 0.69
N ALA A 97 -6.64 -7.54 1.19
CA ALA A 97 -6.67 -7.92 2.60
C ALA A 97 -5.40 -8.70 3.00
N ILE A 98 -4.97 -9.67 2.20
CA ILE A 98 -3.77 -10.48 2.46
C ILE A 98 -2.51 -9.60 2.45
N LEU A 99 -2.33 -8.76 1.43
CA LEU A 99 -1.18 -7.85 1.36
C LEU A 99 -1.13 -6.91 2.57
N GLN A 100 -2.27 -6.34 2.98
CA GLN A 100 -2.33 -5.47 4.15
C GLN A 100 -2.07 -6.23 5.45
N MET A 101 -2.57 -7.45 5.61
CA MET A 101 -2.28 -8.25 6.81
C MET A 101 -0.79 -8.59 6.91
N ILE A 102 -0.14 -8.97 5.81
CA ILE A 102 1.32 -9.21 5.80
C ILE A 102 2.06 -7.91 6.13
N ALA A 103 1.65 -6.77 5.57
CA ALA A 103 2.25 -5.47 5.88
C ALA A 103 2.14 -5.14 7.38
N VAL A 104 0.95 -5.32 7.99
CA VAL A 104 0.72 -5.08 9.43
C VAL A 104 1.59 -6.00 10.29
N LEU A 105 1.76 -7.26 9.91
CA LEU A 105 2.62 -8.21 10.62
C LEU A 105 4.09 -7.78 10.57
N LEU A 106 4.59 -7.39 9.39
CA LEU A 106 5.97 -6.88 9.25
C LEU A 106 6.19 -5.57 10.01
N ALA A 107 5.22 -4.64 9.96
CA ALA A 107 5.26 -3.39 10.73
C ALA A 107 5.30 -3.67 12.24
N THR A 108 4.51 -4.64 12.69
CA THR A 108 4.47 -5.08 14.09
C THR A 108 5.79 -5.73 14.50
N ALA A 109 6.35 -6.62 13.69
CA ALA A 109 7.65 -7.22 13.96
C ALA A 109 8.75 -6.17 14.07
N GLY A 110 8.80 -5.19 13.15
CA GLY A 110 9.77 -4.11 13.19
C GLY A 110 9.57 -3.15 14.38
N ALA A 111 8.31 -2.90 14.79
CA ALA A 111 7.99 -2.09 15.97
C ALA A 111 8.43 -2.81 17.27
N ILE A 112 8.09 -4.08 17.43
CA ILE A 112 8.54 -4.91 18.57
C ILE A 112 10.07 -4.92 18.64
N MET A 113 10.74 -5.12 17.50
CA MET A 113 12.20 -5.14 17.46
C MET A 113 12.80 -3.79 17.86
N SER A 114 12.20 -2.67 17.42
CA SER A 114 12.62 -1.34 17.85
C SER A 114 12.46 -1.14 19.35
N ILE A 115 11.33 -1.57 19.91
CA ILE A 115 11.04 -1.46 21.35
C ILE A 115 12.04 -2.29 22.16
N LYS A 116 12.32 -3.53 21.74
CA LYS A 116 13.21 -4.45 22.47
C LYS A 116 14.68 -4.02 22.42
N ASN A 117 15.13 -3.53 21.27
CA ASN A 117 16.57 -3.48 21.01
C ASN A 117 17.15 -2.07 20.85
N PHE A 118 16.31 -1.05 20.61
CA PHE A 118 16.79 0.31 20.35
C PHE A 118 16.50 1.24 21.52
N ASN A 119 17.21 2.38 21.52
CA ASN A 119 16.98 3.41 22.51
C ASN A 119 15.71 4.21 22.19
N ASN A 120 14.66 4.05 22.98
CA ASN A 120 13.33 4.64 22.77
C ASN A 120 13.19 6.02 23.43
N LEU A 121 14.18 6.93 23.23
CA LEU A 121 14.13 8.30 23.76
C LEU A 121 13.20 9.23 22.96
N PHE A 122 12.76 8.84 21.75
CA PHE A 122 11.87 9.62 20.87
C PHE A 122 12.38 11.05 20.55
N ASN A 123 13.70 11.24 20.59
CA ASN A 123 14.33 12.54 20.34
C ASN A 123 14.42 12.87 18.84
N ASN A 124 14.38 11.87 17.96
CA ASN A 124 14.35 12.06 16.51
C ASN A 124 12.92 11.98 15.94
N SER A 125 12.73 12.65 14.80
CA SER A 125 11.43 12.70 14.10
C SER A 125 10.97 11.34 13.59
N HIS A 126 11.90 10.46 13.18
CA HIS A 126 11.60 9.10 12.72
C HIS A 126 10.88 8.25 13.78
N GLN A 127 11.37 8.27 15.02
CA GLN A 127 10.77 7.53 16.14
C GLN A 127 9.38 8.06 16.49
N ARG A 128 9.23 9.39 16.59
CA ARG A 128 7.93 10.03 16.90
C ARG A 128 6.89 9.75 15.81
N LEU A 129 7.29 9.90 14.55
CA LEU A 129 6.40 9.58 13.42
C LEU A 129 6.11 8.09 13.37
N GLY A 130 7.10 7.23 13.58
CA GLY A 130 6.96 5.78 13.54
C GLY A 130 5.98 5.22 14.58
N VAL A 131 6.03 5.69 15.83
CA VAL A 131 5.08 5.25 16.87
C VAL A 131 3.65 5.74 16.60
N ALA A 132 3.50 6.99 16.15
CA ALA A 132 2.19 7.53 15.76
C ALA A 132 1.61 6.75 14.57
N LEU A 133 2.46 6.47 13.57
CA LEU A 133 2.15 5.68 12.39
C LEU A 133 1.71 4.25 12.76
N TYR A 134 2.39 3.61 13.72
CA TYR A 134 2.01 2.28 14.21
C TYR A 134 0.61 2.28 14.84
N GLY A 135 0.28 3.30 15.64
CA GLY A 135 -1.06 3.46 16.21
C GLY A 135 -2.15 3.60 15.13
N ILE A 136 -1.92 4.44 14.11
CA ILE A 136 -2.91 4.64 13.04
C ILE A 136 -3.05 3.42 12.12
N ILE A 137 -2.00 2.60 11.95
CA ILE A 137 -2.10 1.32 11.23
C ILE A 137 -3.10 0.39 11.93
N TRP A 138 -3.03 0.25 13.25
CA TRP A 138 -4.00 -0.56 14.00
C TRP A 138 -5.41 0.03 13.95
N LEU A 139 -5.54 1.35 14.02
CA LEU A 139 -6.82 2.02 13.80
C LEU A 139 -7.41 1.66 12.42
N GLN A 140 -6.60 1.67 11.37
CA GLN A 140 -7.02 1.31 10.01
C GLN A 140 -7.46 -0.16 9.91
N VAL A 141 -6.79 -1.08 10.61
CA VAL A 141 -7.21 -2.49 10.72
C VAL A 141 -8.57 -2.60 11.41
N LEU A 142 -8.76 -1.92 12.53
CA LEU A 142 -10.04 -1.88 13.26
C LEU A 142 -11.16 -1.34 12.37
N VAL A 143 -10.93 -0.21 11.69
CA VAL A 143 -11.87 0.35 10.70
C VAL A 143 -12.18 -0.69 9.63
N GLY A 144 -11.19 -1.41 9.11
CA GLY A 144 -11.36 -2.49 8.14
C GLY A 144 -12.23 -3.66 8.63
N ILE A 145 -12.11 -4.04 9.90
CA ILE A 145 -12.92 -5.10 10.53
C ILE A 145 -14.38 -4.68 10.67
N PHE A 146 -14.63 -3.44 11.10
CA PHE A 146 -15.97 -2.88 11.29
C PHE A 146 -16.64 -2.42 9.97
N ARG A 147 -16.19 -2.97 8.85
CA ARG A 147 -16.74 -2.76 7.50
C ARG A 147 -18.26 -3.02 7.46
N PRO A 148 -19.10 -1.99 7.21
CA PRO A 148 -20.57 -2.12 7.17
C PRO A 148 -21.06 -2.98 6.01
N GLN A 149 -22.27 -3.53 6.13
CA GLN A 149 -22.96 -4.23 5.04
C GLN A 149 -23.24 -3.29 3.86
N ARG A 150 -23.27 -3.86 2.64
CA ARG A 150 -23.61 -3.12 1.41
C ARG A 150 -25.03 -2.55 1.51
N GLY A 151 -25.26 -1.37 0.92
CA GLY A 151 -26.56 -0.70 0.91
C GLY A 151 -26.85 0.22 2.10
N SER A 152 -26.04 0.22 3.16
CA SER A 152 -26.22 1.13 4.30
C SER A 152 -25.62 2.52 4.07
N LYS A 153 -26.24 3.60 4.56
CA LYS A 153 -25.65 4.96 4.51
C LYS A 153 -24.26 5.02 5.17
N ARG A 154 -24.07 4.26 6.25
CA ARG A 154 -22.79 4.10 6.97
C ARG A 154 -21.66 3.57 6.08
N ARG A 155 -21.98 2.82 5.02
CA ARG A 155 -21.02 2.25 4.08
C ARG A 155 -20.20 3.32 3.35
N SER A 156 -20.84 4.42 2.94
CA SER A 156 -20.18 5.51 2.22
C SER A 156 -19.20 6.26 3.14
N ILE A 157 -19.66 6.61 4.35
CA ILE A 157 -18.83 7.25 5.38
C ILE A 157 -17.63 6.37 5.74
N TRP A 158 -17.87 5.07 5.98
CA TRP A 158 -16.80 4.10 6.23
C TRP A 158 -15.80 4.03 5.07
N PHE A 159 -16.29 3.99 3.83
CA PHE A 159 -15.42 3.91 2.65
C PHE A 159 -14.52 5.15 2.56
N PHE A 160 -15.09 6.35 2.70
CA PHE A 160 -14.33 7.59 2.68
C PHE A 160 -13.27 7.62 3.79
N ALA A 161 -13.67 7.32 5.04
CA ALA A 161 -12.76 7.29 6.19
C ALA A 161 -11.65 6.25 6.03
N HIS A 162 -11.98 5.02 5.64
CA HIS A 162 -10.99 3.96 5.43
C HIS A 162 -10.05 4.27 4.26
N TRP A 163 -10.57 4.87 3.19
CA TRP A 163 -9.78 5.28 2.04
C TRP A 163 -8.80 6.39 2.37
N ILE A 164 -9.27 7.49 2.97
CA ILE A 164 -8.38 8.63 3.31
C ILE A 164 -7.33 8.24 4.35
N LEU A 165 -7.70 7.43 5.34
CA LEU A 165 -6.77 6.93 6.35
C LEU A 165 -5.71 6.02 5.72
N GLY A 166 -6.09 5.14 4.78
CA GLY A 166 -5.16 4.28 4.06
C GLY A 166 -4.15 5.06 3.21
N ILE A 167 -4.60 6.12 2.53
CA ILE A 167 -3.73 7.01 1.76
C ILE A 167 -2.76 7.76 2.69
N ALA A 168 -3.26 8.31 3.80
CA ALA A 168 -2.44 9.01 4.77
C ALA A 168 -1.36 8.09 5.38
N ILE A 169 -1.72 6.86 5.78
CA ILE A 169 -0.78 5.86 6.29
C ILE A 169 0.31 5.53 5.27
N THR A 170 -0.06 5.34 4.01
CA THR A 170 0.91 5.02 2.95
C THR A 170 1.88 6.18 2.71
N PHE A 171 1.35 7.40 2.62
CA PHE A 171 2.17 8.60 2.44
C PHE A 171 3.13 8.82 3.62
N LEU A 172 2.62 8.79 4.86
CA LEU A 172 3.42 8.94 6.07
C LEU A 172 4.41 7.79 6.24
N GLY A 173 4.06 6.57 5.81
CA GLY A 173 4.94 5.42 5.80
C GLY A 173 6.13 5.59 4.87
N VAL A 174 5.90 6.03 3.63
CA VAL A 174 6.97 6.35 2.67
C VAL A 174 7.87 7.46 3.21
N LEU A 175 7.28 8.53 3.75
CA LEU A 175 8.04 9.61 4.39
C LEU A 175 8.89 9.08 5.54
N ASN A 176 8.33 8.23 6.39
CA ASN A 176 9.05 7.67 7.53
C ASN A 176 10.21 6.76 7.12
N VAL A 177 10.12 6.06 5.98
CA VAL A 177 11.23 5.29 5.42
C VAL A 177 12.38 6.21 4.98
N TYR A 178 12.10 7.34 4.32
CA TYR A 178 13.13 8.33 3.96
C TYR A 178 13.82 8.93 5.20
N ILE A 179 13.04 9.34 6.20
CA ILE A 179 13.60 9.86 7.45
C ILE A 179 14.42 8.76 8.16
N GLY A 180 13.94 7.51 8.13
CA GLY A 180 14.63 6.35 8.68
C GLY A 180 15.97 6.05 8.00
N LEU A 181 16.06 6.21 6.68
CA LEU A 181 17.34 6.11 5.95
C LEU A 181 18.32 7.21 6.39
N GLY A 182 17.84 8.44 6.62
CA GLY A 182 18.67 9.50 7.20
C GLY A 182 19.18 9.15 8.60
N ALA A 183 18.30 8.66 9.48
CA ALA A 183 18.66 8.21 10.82
C ALA A 183 19.64 7.01 10.78
N TYR A 184 19.49 6.11 9.80
CA TYR A 184 20.42 5.00 9.56
C TYR A 184 21.81 5.51 9.18
N GLN A 185 21.91 6.49 8.27
CA GLN A 185 23.20 7.07 7.90
C GLN A 185 23.87 7.73 9.10
N GLU A 186 23.13 8.49 9.90
CA GLU A 186 23.65 9.15 11.10
C GLU A 186 24.16 8.12 12.13
N LYS A 187 23.40 7.05 12.37
CA LYS A 187 23.77 6.01 13.34
C LYS A 187 24.88 5.08 12.87
N THR A 188 24.95 4.79 11.58
CA THR A 188 25.86 3.77 11.04
C THR A 188 27.05 4.30 10.28
N SER A 189 27.03 5.60 9.93
CA SER A 189 27.99 6.25 9.02
C SER A 189 28.10 5.57 7.64
N LYS A 190 27.18 4.68 7.29
CA LYS A 190 27.12 4.01 5.98
C LYS A 190 26.37 4.87 4.98
N GLY A 191 26.85 4.90 3.73
CA GLY A 191 26.20 5.62 2.65
C GLY A 191 24.83 5.03 2.29
N ILE A 192 23.82 5.89 2.15
CA ILE A 192 22.44 5.50 1.79
C ILE A 192 22.04 5.87 0.36
N LYS A 193 22.95 6.48 -0.42
CA LYS A 193 22.64 7.03 -1.76
C LYS A 193 21.95 6.00 -2.65
N ILE A 194 22.50 4.78 -2.73
CA ILE A 194 21.93 3.71 -3.56
C ILE A 194 20.53 3.31 -3.09
N TRP A 195 20.31 3.18 -1.79
CA TRP A 195 19.01 2.83 -1.20
C TRP A 195 17.97 3.92 -1.45
N ASN A 196 18.35 5.19 -1.31
CA ASN A 196 17.49 6.33 -1.63
C ASN A 196 17.08 6.35 -3.11
N ILE A 197 18.03 6.11 -4.03
CA ILE A 197 17.72 6.05 -5.47
C ILE A 197 16.76 4.91 -5.77
N LEU A 198 17.07 3.69 -5.31
CA LEU A 198 16.21 2.52 -5.53
C LEU A 198 14.80 2.72 -4.97
N PHE A 199 14.70 3.26 -3.75
CA PHE A 199 13.41 3.53 -3.15
C PHE A 199 12.63 4.61 -3.90
N THR A 200 13.31 5.66 -4.39
CA THR A 200 12.68 6.71 -5.20
C THR A 200 12.17 6.18 -6.54
N ILE A 201 12.93 5.32 -7.21
CA ILE A 201 12.49 4.63 -8.43
C ILE A 201 11.25 3.78 -8.14
N GLN A 202 11.27 2.99 -7.07
CA GLN A 202 10.11 2.19 -6.64
C GLN A 202 8.87 3.06 -6.42
N ILE A 203 8.96 4.15 -5.65
CA ILE A 203 7.81 5.03 -5.39
C ILE A 203 7.34 5.70 -6.68
N SER A 204 8.26 6.10 -7.56
CA SER A 204 7.92 6.65 -8.88
C SER A 204 7.15 5.63 -9.73
N LEU A 205 7.53 4.36 -9.71
CA LEU A 205 6.80 3.27 -10.37
C LEU A 205 5.40 3.07 -9.76
N VAL A 206 5.27 3.10 -8.43
CA VAL A 206 3.96 3.00 -7.75
C VAL A 206 3.05 4.14 -8.17
N VAL A 207 3.55 5.38 -8.20
CA VAL A 207 2.80 6.55 -8.66
C VAL A 207 2.46 6.43 -10.15
N PHE A 208 3.41 6.00 -10.98
CA PHE A 208 3.17 5.75 -12.40
C PHE A 208 2.04 4.73 -12.60
N PHE A 209 2.06 3.59 -11.91
CA PHE A 209 0.99 2.59 -11.98
C PHE A 209 -0.34 3.13 -11.45
N TYR A 210 -0.32 3.95 -10.40
CA TYR A 210 -1.53 4.60 -9.87
C TYR A 210 -2.20 5.51 -10.93
N LEU A 211 -1.40 6.32 -11.62
CA LEU A 211 -1.87 7.21 -12.69
C LEU A 211 -2.25 6.43 -13.96
N LEU A 212 -1.46 5.42 -14.32
CA LEU A 212 -1.70 4.55 -15.46
C LEU A 212 -3.00 3.78 -15.30
N GLN A 213 -3.30 3.31 -14.08
CA GLN A 213 -4.61 2.79 -13.76
C GLN A 213 -5.62 3.84 -14.21
N GLU A 214 -5.72 5.02 -13.62
CA GLU A 214 -6.73 6.04 -13.98
C GLU A 214 -6.99 6.21 -15.49
N LYS A 215 -5.94 6.30 -16.33
CA LYS A 215 -6.07 6.55 -17.78
C LYS A 215 -6.28 5.30 -18.65
N TRP A 216 -6.15 4.09 -18.12
CA TRP A 216 -6.18 2.85 -18.93
C TRP A 216 -7.41 2.71 -19.85
N VAL A 217 -8.62 2.98 -19.34
CA VAL A 217 -9.86 2.88 -20.12
C VAL A 217 -9.89 3.89 -21.27
N TYR A 218 -9.41 5.12 -21.01
CA TYR A 218 -9.29 6.14 -22.04
C TYR A 218 -8.33 5.68 -23.16
N ILE A 219 -7.19 5.09 -22.80
CA ILE A 219 -6.22 4.57 -23.77
C ILE A 219 -6.81 3.43 -24.61
N GLN A 220 -7.53 2.48 -23.98
CA GLN A 220 -8.17 1.38 -24.70
C GLN A 220 -9.21 1.89 -25.71
N ASN A 221 -10.02 2.88 -25.31
CA ASN A 221 -11.06 3.44 -26.16
C ASN A 221 -10.48 4.19 -27.37
N GLN A 222 -9.32 4.84 -27.23
CA GLN A 222 -8.61 5.48 -28.35
C GLN A 222 -8.10 4.45 -29.38
N GLY A 223 -7.58 3.31 -28.92
CA GLY A 223 -7.14 2.23 -29.81
C GLY A 223 -8.28 1.58 -30.61
N VAL A 224 -9.46 1.44 -30.01
CA VAL A 224 -10.65 0.90 -30.68
C VAL A 224 -11.20 1.89 -31.72
N SER A 225 -11.20 3.19 -31.44
CA SER A 225 -11.63 4.22 -32.39
C SER A 225 -10.76 4.23 -33.65
N LEU A 226 -9.44 4.18 -33.50
CA LEU A 226 -8.50 4.15 -34.62
C LEU A 226 -8.65 2.87 -35.47
N GLY A 227 -8.88 1.71 -34.83
CA GLY A 227 -9.12 0.45 -35.54
C GLY A 227 -10.40 0.47 -36.39
N ASN A 228 -11.47 1.09 -35.89
CA ASN A 228 -12.71 1.25 -36.64
C ASN A 228 -12.57 2.23 -37.81
N GLU A 229 -11.84 3.34 -37.64
CA GLU A 229 -11.56 4.29 -38.74
C GLU A 229 -10.73 3.65 -39.86
N ILE A 230 -9.74 2.82 -39.51
CA ILE A 230 -8.90 2.10 -40.50
C ILE A 230 -9.69 0.96 -41.19
N MET A 231 -10.66 0.34 -40.51
CA MET A 231 -11.51 -0.72 -41.07
C MET A 231 -12.67 -0.20 -41.95
N THR A 232 -12.92 1.11 -41.97
CA THR A 232 -13.71 1.76 -43.03
C THR A 232 -12.77 2.25 -44.15
N PRO A 233 -12.43 1.41 -45.14
CA PRO A 233 -11.78 1.93 -46.34
C PRO A 233 -12.79 2.81 -47.08
N THR A 234 -12.29 3.96 -47.50
CA THR A 234 -12.87 4.93 -48.43
C THR A 234 -13.51 4.25 -49.64
N CYS A 235 -14.78 3.87 -49.55
CA CYS A 235 -15.63 3.58 -50.70
C CYS A 235 -16.56 4.77 -50.92
N GLN A 236 -15.99 5.92 -51.28
CA GLN A 236 -16.80 7.03 -51.78
C GLN A 236 -16.11 7.71 -52.97
N GLY A 237 -16.73 7.50 -54.13
CA GLY A 237 -16.30 7.89 -55.48
C GLY A 237 -16.57 6.69 -56.39
N SER A 238 -17.48 6.70 -57.37
CA SER A 238 -18.00 7.78 -58.20
C SER A 238 -19.10 7.23 -59.12
N HIS A 239 -20.25 7.91 -59.29
CA HIS A 239 -20.83 8.28 -60.62
C HIS A 239 -22.18 9.05 -60.46
N PRO A 240 -22.44 10.10 -61.26
CA PRO A 240 -23.68 10.89 -61.21
C PRO A 240 -24.74 10.51 -62.27
N ASP A 241 -25.96 11.00 -62.01
CA ASP A 241 -27.13 11.28 -62.87
C ASP A 241 -27.94 10.14 -63.54
N GLU A 242 -29.23 10.03 -63.19
CA GLU A 242 -30.32 10.32 -64.14
C GLU A 242 -31.73 10.41 -63.50
N LYS A 243 -32.43 11.49 -63.86
CA LYS A 243 -33.88 11.64 -64.07
C LYS A 243 -34.80 11.99 -62.90
N GLU A 244 -34.86 13.30 -62.66
CA GLU A 244 -36.13 14.01 -62.49
C GLU A 244 -36.85 14.14 -63.85
N LYS A 245 -38.10 13.64 -63.97
CA LYS A 245 -39.10 14.27 -64.86
C LYS A 245 -40.54 13.94 -64.44
N LYS A 246 -41.22 15.04 -64.14
CA LYS A 246 -42.62 15.33 -63.80
C LYS A 246 -43.70 14.54 -64.58
N ALA A 247 -44.86 14.46 -63.90
CA ALA A 247 -46.23 14.54 -64.40
C ALA A 247 -46.79 13.37 -65.24
N LEU A 248 -47.68 12.58 -64.62
CA LEU A 248 -49.09 12.49 -65.02
C LEU A 248 -49.87 11.73 -63.93
N LYS A 249 -50.74 12.44 -63.20
CA LYS A 249 -51.77 11.82 -62.37
C LYS A 249 -52.93 11.53 -63.33
N GLY A 250 -53.11 10.27 -63.71
CA GLY A 250 -54.24 9.81 -64.50
C GLY A 250 -55.37 9.37 -63.57
N ASP A 251 -56.55 9.96 -63.77
CA ASP A 251 -57.84 9.49 -63.26
C ASP A 251 -58.30 8.21 -63.97
N THR A 252 -59.38 7.61 -63.43
CA THR A 252 -60.20 6.43 -63.84
C THR A 252 -59.76 5.08 -63.24
N CYS A 253 -60.61 4.26 -62.61
CA CYS A 253 -62.06 4.24 -62.34
C CYS A 253 -62.31 3.82 -60.87
#